data_AF-A0A413DN95-F1
#
_entry.id   AF-A0A413DN95-F1
#
_cell.length_a   1.000
_cell.length_b   1.000
_cell.length_c   1.000
_cell.angle_alpha   90.00
_cell.angle_beta   90.00
_cell.angle_gamma   90.00
#
_symmetry.space_group_name_H-M   'P 1'
#
loop_
_entity.id
_entity.type
_entity.pdbx_description
1 polymer ?
#
loop_
_entity_poly.entity_id
_entity_poly.type
_entity_poly.pdbx_seq_one_letter_code
_entity_poly.pdbx_strand_id
1 'polypeptide(L)'
;MPKVTDYSAATRFDSGDVIIKDGTAGTKKMTAANAAVEFAGLVSAINHRNVYRGKNLGSSVTAAQKAAIQNGTFDDLFIGDYWVISGVTWVIADMDYFLRCGDTDFTKHHLVIVPASSLYNGQMNATNTTEGGYVGSVMYKTGLDNAKAKFKAAFGSMLLTHRTYLVNAVANGKPSGGAWFDETVALMSEVMVYGTHYFEPANDGTTVPTKYSVCNSQLALMSLNPRMIKTRETYWLQNVVSAAYFARVDHFGNTNYGGASYSLGVRPYGIIG
;
A
#
# COMPACT_ATOMS: atom_id res chain seq x y z
N MET A 1 36.82 3.29 37.82
CA MET A 1 36.14 3.26 36.52
C MET A 1 35.55 4.64 36.28
N PRO A 2 35.72 5.24 35.09
CA PRO A 2 35.09 6.52 34.75
C PRO A 2 33.57 6.41 34.89
N LYS A 3 32.92 7.45 35.40
CA LYS A 3 31.45 7.57 35.36
C LYS A 3 31.02 7.90 33.95
N VAL A 4 29.77 7.59 33.59
CA VAL A 4 29.19 7.96 32.28
C VAL A 4 29.30 9.47 32.00
N THR A 5 29.23 10.29 33.05
CA THR A 5 29.35 11.75 32.98
C THR A 5 30.77 12.25 32.69
N ASP A 6 31.77 11.37 32.81
CA ASP A 6 33.18 11.73 32.61
C ASP A 6 33.59 11.63 31.13
N TYR A 7 32.76 11.02 30.29
CA TYR A 7 32.98 10.93 28.84
C TYR A 7 32.46 12.19 28.13
N SER A 8 33.16 12.61 27.08
CA SER A 8 32.70 13.68 26.20
C SER A 8 31.38 13.32 25.52
N ALA A 9 30.45 14.27 25.47
CA ALA A 9 29.15 14.05 24.82
C ALA A 9 29.31 13.82 23.30
N ALA A 10 28.66 12.77 22.80
CA ALA A 10 28.45 12.56 21.37
C ALA A 10 27.04 13.03 20.99
N THR A 11 26.89 13.64 19.81
CA THR A 11 25.59 14.11 19.30
C THR A 11 25.09 13.33 18.10
N ARG A 12 25.85 12.31 17.64
CA ARG A 12 25.54 11.47 16.48
C ARG A 12 25.97 10.02 16.74
N PHE A 13 25.25 9.08 16.14
CA PHE A 13 25.63 7.68 16.06
C PHE A 13 26.24 7.37 14.69
N ASP A 14 27.20 6.46 14.66
CA ASP A 14 27.78 5.85 13.48
C ASP A 14 27.34 4.38 13.35
N SER A 15 27.49 3.77 12.17
CA SER A 15 27.03 2.39 11.92
C SER A 15 27.75 1.33 12.76
N GLY A 16 28.93 1.65 13.31
CA GLY A 16 29.68 0.81 14.22
C GLY A 16 29.20 0.90 15.68
N ASP A 17 28.37 1.90 16.00
CA ASP A 17 27.94 2.13 17.38
C ASP A 17 26.94 1.08 17.84
N VAL A 18 27.10 0.71 19.11
CA VAL A 18 26.23 -0.21 19.80
C VAL A 18 25.69 0.43 21.07
N ILE A 19 24.40 0.23 21.30
CA ILE A 19 23.72 0.58 22.53
C ILE A 19 23.62 -0.68 23.38
N ILE A 20 23.90 -0.55 24.67
CA ILE A 20 23.69 -1.61 25.64
C ILE A 20 22.24 -1.53 26.12
N LYS A 21 21.47 -2.58 25.85
CA LYS A 21 20.13 -2.78 26.37
C LYS A 21 20.22 -3.76 27.54
N ASP A 22 19.90 -3.30 28.73
CA ASP A 22 19.72 -4.16 29.90
C ASP A 22 18.22 -4.33 30.20
N GLY A 23 17.81 -5.53 30.59
CA GLY A 23 16.40 -5.85 30.78
C GLY A 23 16.16 -7.28 31.26
N THR A 24 14.90 -7.72 31.26
CA THR A 24 14.49 -9.03 31.80
C THR A 24 15.16 -10.23 31.11
N ALA A 25 15.64 -10.07 29.88
CA ALA A 25 16.42 -11.07 29.13
C ALA A 25 17.95 -10.93 29.31
N GLY A 26 18.39 -10.17 30.31
CA GLY A 26 19.77 -9.82 30.58
C GLY A 26 20.34 -8.75 29.65
N THR A 27 21.61 -8.42 29.87
CA THR A 27 22.32 -7.38 29.12
C THR A 27 22.66 -7.86 27.70
N LYS A 28 22.22 -7.11 26.69
CA LYS A 28 22.46 -7.36 25.27
C LYS A 28 23.00 -6.09 24.59
N LYS A 29 23.70 -6.26 23.48
CA LYS A 29 24.05 -5.15 22.59
C LYS A 29 23.04 -5.06 21.44
N MET A 30 22.74 -3.84 21.01
CA MET A 30 21.93 -3.53 19.83
C MET A 30 22.69 -2.51 18.98
N THR A 31 22.67 -2.65 17.66
CA THR A 31 23.27 -1.62 16.78
C THR A 31 22.47 -0.32 16.88
N ALA A 32 23.12 0.83 16.70
CA ALA A 32 22.43 2.11 16.70
C ALA A 32 21.30 2.17 15.65
N ALA A 33 21.50 1.54 14.48
CA ALA A 33 20.48 1.45 13.43
C ALA A 33 19.23 0.69 13.88
N ASN A 34 19.39 -0.46 14.55
CA ASN A 34 18.24 -1.20 15.07
C ASN A 34 17.57 -0.42 16.20
N ALA A 35 18.35 0.18 17.09
CA ALA A 35 17.81 0.97 18.20
C ALA A 35 17.00 2.18 17.71
N ALA A 36 17.42 2.85 16.63
CA ALA A 36 16.66 3.97 16.07
C ALA A 36 15.25 3.55 15.59
N VAL A 37 15.16 2.40 14.92
CA VAL A 37 13.87 1.82 14.51
C VAL A 37 13.02 1.44 15.72
N GLU A 38 13.61 0.74 16.70
CA GLU A 38 12.92 0.31 17.91
C GLU A 38 12.42 1.49 18.74
N PHE A 39 13.26 2.52 18.92
CA PHE A 39 12.85 3.72 19.66
C PHE A 39 11.71 4.46 18.97
N ALA A 40 11.73 4.54 17.63
CA ALA A 40 10.61 5.14 16.89
C ALA A 40 9.32 4.31 17.04
N GLY A 41 9.44 2.98 17.06
CA GLY A 41 8.31 2.08 17.30
C GLY A 41 7.75 2.16 18.72
N LEU A 42 8.62 2.24 19.73
CA LEU A 42 8.24 2.35 21.14
C LEU A 42 7.43 3.60 21.49
N VAL A 43 7.44 4.63 20.65
CA VAL A 43 6.65 5.84 20.89
C VAL A 43 5.15 5.54 20.79
N SER A 44 4.71 4.79 19.77
CA SER A 44 3.35 4.23 19.64
C SER A 44 3.22 3.38 18.38
N ALA A 45 2.24 2.47 18.35
CA ALA A 45 1.88 1.71 17.14
C ALA A 45 1.59 2.60 15.93
N ILE A 46 1.03 3.80 16.16
CA ILE A 46 0.76 4.80 15.10
C ILE A 46 2.07 5.27 14.44
N ASN A 47 3.17 5.37 15.21
CA ASN A 47 4.45 5.81 14.67
C ASN A 47 5.16 4.75 13.83
N HIS A 48 4.77 3.47 13.91
CA HIS A 48 5.31 2.44 13.01
C HIS A 48 5.01 2.76 11.53
N ARG A 49 3.88 3.45 11.27
CA ARG A 49 3.51 3.97 9.94
C ARG A 49 4.48 5.02 9.41
N ASN A 50 5.25 5.69 10.27
CA ASN A 50 6.16 6.79 9.92
C ASN A 50 7.63 6.35 9.77
N VAL A 51 7.91 5.05 9.85
CA VAL A 51 9.27 4.50 9.81
C VAL A 51 9.40 3.50 8.68
N TYR A 52 10.33 3.76 7.77
CA TYR A 52 10.72 2.80 6.73
C TYR A 52 11.86 1.92 7.23
N ARG A 53 11.73 0.61 7.06
CA ARG A 53 12.76 -0.36 7.49
C ARG A 53 13.25 -1.27 6.37
N GLY A 54 12.35 -1.93 5.63
CA GLY A 54 12.77 -2.78 4.51
C GLY A 54 13.34 -4.15 4.91
N LYS A 55 12.94 -4.71 6.05
CA LYS A 55 13.42 -6.01 6.56
C LYS A 55 12.66 -7.17 5.89
N ASN A 56 13.38 -8.23 5.54
CA ASN A 56 12.77 -9.51 5.19
C ASN A 56 12.24 -10.19 6.46
N LEU A 57 10.92 -10.40 6.51
CA LEU A 57 10.19 -11.01 7.61
C LEU A 57 10.09 -12.54 7.52
N GLY A 58 10.57 -13.12 6.41
CA GLY A 58 10.61 -14.56 6.15
C GLY A 58 9.70 -14.99 5.00
N SER A 59 9.39 -16.29 4.95
CA SER A 59 8.62 -16.93 3.88
C SER A 59 7.14 -17.16 4.18
N SER A 60 6.66 -16.67 5.33
CA SER A 60 5.27 -16.77 5.78
C SER A 60 5.01 -15.81 6.94
N VAL A 61 3.75 -15.42 7.15
CA VAL A 61 3.35 -14.66 8.35
C VAL A 61 3.37 -15.59 9.58
N THR A 62 4.12 -15.22 10.61
CA THR A 62 4.20 -16.01 11.85
C THR A 62 2.98 -15.77 12.75
N ALA A 63 2.74 -16.66 13.71
CA ALA A 63 1.66 -16.48 14.69
C ALA A 63 1.80 -15.19 15.50
N ALA A 64 3.03 -14.80 15.86
CA ALA A 64 3.31 -13.56 16.57
C ALA A 64 3.01 -12.32 15.71
N GLN A 65 3.45 -12.32 14.45
CA GLN A 65 3.14 -11.25 13.49
C GLN A 65 1.63 -11.12 13.28
N LYS A 66 0.92 -12.25 13.11
CA LYS A 66 -0.53 -12.26 13.01
C LYS A 66 -1.21 -11.62 14.22
N ALA A 67 -0.80 -11.99 15.43
CA ALA A 67 -1.36 -11.43 16.66
C ALA A 67 -1.08 -9.92 16.77
N ALA A 68 0.12 -9.48 16.39
CA ALA A 68 0.51 -8.07 16.40
C ALA A 68 -0.34 -7.23 15.42
N ILE A 69 -0.65 -7.76 14.24
CA ILE A 69 -1.54 -7.11 13.27
C ILE A 69 -2.97 -7.03 13.83
N GLN A 70 -3.50 -8.15 14.32
CA GLN A 70 -4.88 -8.24 14.82
C GLN A 70 -5.16 -7.33 16.02
N ASN A 71 -4.17 -7.15 16.88
CA ASN A 71 -4.26 -6.29 18.06
C ASN A 71 -3.93 -4.82 17.76
N GLY A 72 -3.57 -4.47 16.51
CA GLY A 72 -3.16 -3.12 16.14
C GLY A 72 -1.87 -2.64 16.80
N THR A 73 -1.07 -3.56 17.37
CA THR A 73 0.22 -3.20 18.00
C THR A 73 1.33 -3.05 16.96
N PHE A 74 1.21 -3.79 15.85
CA PHE A 74 2.21 -3.86 14.78
C PHE A 74 3.64 -4.10 15.29
N ASP A 75 3.76 -4.84 16.40
CA ASP A 75 5.03 -5.16 17.04
C ASP A 75 6.02 -5.83 16.06
N ASP A 76 7.26 -5.34 16.03
CA ASP A 76 8.32 -5.69 15.06
C ASP A 76 7.87 -5.67 13.58
N LEU A 77 6.89 -4.84 13.22
CA LEU A 77 6.41 -4.64 11.84
C LEU A 77 6.48 -3.15 11.48
N PHE A 78 7.09 -2.83 10.34
CA PHE A 78 7.32 -1.47 9.87
C PHE A 78 7.05 -1.34 8.38
N ILE A 79 6.86 -0.11 7.91
CA ILE A 79 6.66 0.16 6.49
C ILE A 79 7.87 -0.30 5.68
N GLY A 80 7.59 -0.94 4.55
CA GLY A 80 8.61 -1.47 3.65
C GLY A 80 9.15 -2.83 4.03
N ASP A 81 8.89 -3.34 5.24
CA ASP A 81 9.15 -4.73 5.55
C ASP A 81 8.36 -5.65 4.62
N TYR A 82 8.86 -6.87 4.41
CA TYR A 82 8.29 -7.75 3.40
C TYR A 82 8.43 -9.22 3.71
N TRP A 83 7.52 -10.02 3.15
CA TRP A 83 7.66 -11.47 3.07
C TRP A 83 8.00 -11.87 1.64
N VAL A 84 8.73 -12.99 1.47
CA VAL A 84 8.91 -13.64 0.16
C VAL A 84 8.15 -14.96 0.19
N ILE A 85 6.93 -14.96 -0.36
CA ILE A 85 6.02 -16.11 -0.31
C ILE A 85 5.79 -16.60 -1.73
N SER A 86 6.14 -17.86 -2.01
CA SER A 86 5.98 -18.49 -3.33
C SER A 86 6.59 -17.65 -4.48
N GLY A 87 7.76 -17.05 -4.25
CA GLY A 87 8.49 -16.25 -5.22
C GLY A 87 7.98 -14.81 -5.43
N VAL A 88 6.96 -14.38 -4.67
CA VAL A 88 6.49 -12.98 -4.69
C VAL A 88 6.96 -12.25 -3.43
N THR A 89 7.53 -11.07 -3.62
CA THR A 89 7.88 -10.15 -2.53
C THR A 89 6.66 -9.30 -2.18
N TRP A 90 6.09 -9.51 -1.01
CA TRP A 90 4.91 -8.83 -0.49
C TRP A 90 5.32 -7.77 0.54
N VAL A 91 5.09 -6.51 0.23
CA VAL A 91 5.61 -5.36 1.00
C VAL A 91 4.50 -4.73 1.83
N ILE A 92 4.80 -4.42 3.09
CA ILE A 92 3.93 -3.61 3.96
C ILE A 92 3.91 -2.17 3.41
N ALA A 93 2.77 -1.80 2.85
CA ALA A 93 2.57 -0.52 2.19
C ALA A 93 2.03 0.55 3.13
N ASP A 94 1.17 0.16 4.08
CA ASP A 94 0.55 1.03 5.07
C ASP A 94 -0.03 0.20 6.24
N MET A 95 -0.47 0.86 7.29
CA MET A 95 -1.06 0.28 8.50
C MET A 95 -2.37 1.01 8.81
N ASP A 96 -3.44 0.25 9.09
CA ASP A 96 -4.76 0.78 9.45
C ASP A 96 -5.33 1.82 8.48
N TYR A 97 -4.94 1.76 7.21
CA TYR A 97 -5.29 2.74 6.20
C TYR A 97 -6.81 2.90 6.00
N PHE A 98 -7.57 1.81 6.16
CA PHE A 98 -9.04 1.81 6.08
C PHE A 98 -9.75 1.76 7.44
N LEU A 99 -9.03 1.90 8.56
CA LEU A 99 -9.64 1.84 9.88
C LEU A 99 -10.59 3.03 10.03
N ARG A 100 -11.82 2.77 10.51
CA ARG A 100 -12.90 3.77 10.60
C ARG A 100 -13.36 4.37 9.26
N CYS A 101 -13.06 3.71 8.15
CA CYS A 101 -13.53 4.10 6.82
C CYS A 101 -14.69 3.22 6.36
N GLY A 102 -15.49 3.73 5.42
CA GLY A 102 -16.55 2.99 4.74
C GLY A 102 -17.94 3.58 4.94
N ASP A 103 -18.93 3.04 4.22
CA ASP A 103 -20.35 3.19 4.57
C ASP A 103 -20.76 2.33 5.77
N THR A 104 -19.91 1.39 6.15
CA THR A 104 -19.99 0.63 7.40
C THR A 104 -18.63 0.74 8.09
N ASP A 105 -18.63 0.98 9.41
CA ASP A 105 -17.40 1.16 10.19
C ASP A 105 -16.48 -0.07 10.08
N PHE A 106 -15.34 0.09 9.42
CA PHE A 106 -14.32 -0.93 9.34
C PHE A 106 -13.39 -0.87 10.57
N THR A 107 -13.53 -1.84 11.47
CA THR A 107 -12.89 -1.82 12.80
C THR A 107 -11.71 -2.78 12.96
N LYS A 108 -11.39 -3.57 11.93
CA LYS A 108 -10.30 -4.55 12.00
C LYS A 108 -8.95 -3.87 11.75
N HIS A 109 -8.01 -4.07 12.67
CA HIS A 109 -6.63 -3.67 12.45
C HIS A 109 -6.02 -4.45 11.30
N HIS A 110 -5.24 -3.78 10.45
CA HIS A 110 -4.73 -4.39 9.22
C HIS A 110 -3.43 -3.76 8.71
N LEU A 111 -2.72 -4.53 7.90
CA LEU A 111 -1.67 -4.04 7.03
C LEU A 111 -2.21 -3.94 5.59
N VAL A 112 -1.85 -2.87 4.88
CA VAL A 112 -1.97 -2.82 3.42
C VAL A 112 -0.74 -3.49 2.82
N ILE A 113 -0.96 -4.44 1.92
CA ILE A 113 0.10 -5.22 1.28
C ILE A 113 0.11 -4.94 -0.23
N VAL A 114 1.28 -4.63 -0.77
CA VAL A 114 1.51 -4.40 -2.20
C VAL A 114 2.68 -5.29 -2.66
N PRO A 115 2.58 -6.00 -3.80
CA PRO A 115 3.71 -6.74 -4.32
C PRO A 115 4.80 -5.76 -4.80
N ALA A 116 6.07 -6.12 -4.61
CA ALA A 116 7.20 -5.25 -4.97
C ALA A 116 7.25 -4.93 -6.48
N SER A 117 6.73 -5.83 -7.31
CA SER A 117 6.59 -5.71 -8.75
C SER A 117 5.18 -6.12 -9.20
N SER A 118 4.86 -5.86 -10.47
CA SER A 118 3.63 -6.31 -11.10
C SER A 118 3.55 -7.84 -11.09
N LEU A 119 2.37 -8.38 -10.78
CA LEU A 119 2.17 -9.84 -10.68
C LEU A 119 2.05 -10.51 -12.06
N TYR A 120 1.55 -9.76 -13.03
CA TYR A 120 1.34 -10.13 -14.44
C TYR A 120 0.94 -8.86 -15.22
N ASN A 121 0.74 -8.98 -16.54
CA ASN A 121 0.17 -7.92 -17.35
C ASN A 121 -1.30 -8.21 -17.69
N GLY A 122 -2.11 -7.16 -17.79
CA GLY A 122 -3.51 -7.24 -18.16
C GLY A 122 -4.04 -5.94 -18.75
N GLN A 123 -5.23 -5.99 -19.34
CA GLN A 123 -5.91 -4.85 -19.95
C GLN A 123 -7.05 -4.38 -19.05
N MET A 124 -7.33 -3.08 -19.04
CA MET A 124 -8.55 -2.57 -18.39
C MET A 124 -9.79 -3.07 -19.13
N ASN A 125 -9.78 -3.02 -20.46
CA ASN A 125 -10.85 -3.48 -21.35
C ASN A 125 -10.30 -4.03 -22.67
N ALA A 126 -11.10 -4.74 -23.46
CA ALA A 126 -10.67 -5.23 -24.77
C ALA A 126 -10.47 -4.11 -25.81
N THR A 127 -11.26 -3.03 -25.71
CA THR A 127 -11.16 -1.83 -26.55
C THR A 127 -10.93 -0.59 -25.67
N ASN A 128 -10.57 0.53 -26.29
CA ASN A 128 -10.38 1.81 -25.60
C ASN A 128 -11.72 2.44 -25.19
N THR A 129 -12.32 1.88 -24.14
CA THR A 129 -13.54 2.38 -23.50
C THR A 129 -13.38 2.37 -21.99
N THR A 130 -14.04 3.30 -21.32
CA THR A 130 -14.21 3.34 -19.87
C THR A 130 -15.68 3.24 -19.47
N GLU A 131 -16.55 2.79 -20.39
CA GLU A 131 -17.97 2.59 -20.10
C GLU A 131 -18.16 1.69 -18.88
N GLY A 132 -19.05 2.08 -17.98
CA GLY A 132 -19.24 1.42 -16.68
C GLY A 132 -18.13 1.72 -15.66
N GLY A 133 -17.20 2.63 -15.94
CA GLY A 133 -16.14 3.02 -15.02
C GLY A 133 -15.14 1.90 -14.71
N TYR A 134 -14.49 1.99 -13.55
CA TYR A 134 -13.56 0.96 -13.10
C TYR A 134 -14.28 -0.36 -12.82
N VAL A 135 -15.44 -0.31 -12.16
CA VAL A 135 -16.25 -1.50 -11.84
C VAL A 135 -16.74 -2.20 -13.11
N GLY A 136 -17.03 -1.44 -14.16
CA GLY A 136 -17.44 -1.96 -15.46
C GLY A 136 -16.32 -2.65 -16.25
N SER A 137 -15.06 -2.39 -15.89
CA SER A 137 -13.88 -2.86 -16.61
C SER A 137 -13.71 -4.39 -16.57
N VAL A 138 -13.10 -4.94 -17.62
CA VAL A 138 -12.67 -6.35 -17.64
C VAL A 138 -11.67 -6.61 -16.51
N MET A 139 -10.77 -5.66 -16.22
CA MET A 139 -9.80 -5.77 -15.13
C MET A 139 -10.47 -6.04 -13.78
N TYR A 140 -11.49 -5.24 -13.43
CA TYR A 140 -12.20 -5.39 -12.16
C TYR A 140 -13.00 -6.69 -12.09
N LYS A 141 -13.72 -7.02 -13.16
CA LYS A 141 -14.64 -8.16 -13.22
C LYS A 141 -13.92 -9.51 -13.15
N THR A 142 -12.84 -9.66 -13.91
CA THR A 142 -12.13 -10.96 -14.03
C THR A 142 -10.61 -10.81 -14.11
N GLY A 143 -10.09 -9.66 -14.55
CA GLY A 143 -8.65 -9.45 -14.71
C GLY A 143 -7.85 -9.52 -13.40
N LEU A 144 -8.48 -9.32 -12.24
CA LEU A 144 -7.87 -9.43 -10.91
C LEU A 144 -7.92 -10.84 -10.30
N ASP A 145 -8.53 -11.83 -10.95
CA ASP A 145 -8.76 -13.16 -10.34
C ASP A 145 -7.45 -13.89 -10.02
N ASN A 146 -6.45 -13.77 -10.89
CA ASN A 146 -5.11 -14.33 -10.63
C ASN A 146 -4.43 -13.62 -9.44
N ALA A 147 -4.56 -12.30 -9.33
CA ALA A 147 -4.04 -11.56 -8.17
C ALA A 147 -4.73 -11.99 -6.87
N LYS A 148 -6.07 -12.09 -6.88
CA LYS A 148 -6.87 -12.59 -5.75
C LYS A 148 -6.43 -13.98 -5.31
N ALA A 149 -6.20 -14.89 -6.26
CA ALA A 149 -5.70 -16.23 -5.98
C ALA A 149 -4.30 -16.21 -5.35
N LYS A 150 -3.38 -15.38 -5.85
CA LYS A 150 -2.03 -15.22 -5.27
C LYS A 150 -2.06 -14.65 -3.85
N PHE A 151 -2.85 -13.61 -3.60
CA PHE A 151 -3.05 -13.07 -2.24
C PHE A 151 -3.66 -14.13 -1.31
N LYS A 152 -4.68 -14.86 -1.78
CA LYS A 152 -5.32 -15.91 -1.00
C LYS A 152 -4.37 -17.06 -0.66
N ALA A 153 -3.52 -17.47 -1.61
CA ALA A 153 -2.50 -18.48 -1.39
C ALA A 153 -1.41 -18.02 -0.39
N ALA A 154 -1.05 -16.73 -0.42
CA ALA A 154 -0.03 -16.18 0.46
C ALA A 154 -0.53 -15.92 1.90
N PHE A 155 -1.75 -15.42 2.05
CA PHE A 155 -2.26 -14.92 3.34
C PHE A 155 -3.47 -15.69 3.88
N GLY A 156 -4.05 -16.58 3.10
CA GLY A 156 -5.10 -17.49 3.57
C GLY A 156 -6.30 -16.78 4.17
N SER A 157 -6.58 -17.04 5.44
CA SER A 157 -7.68 -16.43 6.19
C SER A 157 -7.38 -15.02 6.70
N MET A 158 -6.14 -14.56 6.62
CA MET A 158 -5.79 -13.19 7.01
C MET A 158 -6.21 -12.16 5.96
N LEU A 159 -6.39 -12.56 4.70
CA LEU A 159 -6.86 -11.65 3.66
C LEU A 159 -8.28 -11.16 4.01
N LEU A 160 -8.42 -9.86 4.23
CA LEU A 160 -9.68 -9.22 4.61
C LEU A 160 -10.39 -8.62 3.38
N THR A 161 -11.68 -8.38 3.54
CA THR A 161 -12.50 -7.60 2.62
C THR A 161 -12.80 -6.25 3.27
N HIS A 162 -12.60 -5.15 2.55
CA HIS A 162 -13.08 -3.82 2.93
C HIS A 162 -14.05 -3.30 1.89
N ARG A 163 -14.74 -2.19 2.20
CA ARG A 163 -15.63 -1.54 1.24
C ARG A 163 -15.05 -0.24 0.72
N THR A 164 -15.17 -0.02 -0.58
CA THR A 164 -14.70 1.19 -1.26
C THR A 164 -15.82 1.73 -2.11
N TYR A 165 -15.98 3.06 -2.11
CA TYR A 165 -16.82 3.73 -3.09
C TYR A 165 -16.08 3.79 -4.42
N LEU A 166 -16.57 3.10 -5.45
CA LEU A 166 -15.91 2.96 -6.74
C LEU A 166 -16.76 3.53 -7.87
N VAL A 167 -16.09 4.04 -8.90
CA VAL A 167 -16.71 4.56 -10.12
C VAL A 167 -17.31 3.41 -10.94
N ASN A 168 -18.62 3.48 -11.19
CA ASN A 168 -19.37 2.47 -11.93
C ASN A 168 -20.09 3.01 -13.19
N ALA A 169 -19.90 4.29 -13.52
CA ALA A 169 -20.45 4.90 -14.71
C ALA A 169 -19.56 6.06 -15.20
N VAL A 170 -19.57 6.28 -16.52
CA VAL A 170 -18.85 7.37 -17.18
C VAL A 170 -19.81 8.05 -18.16
N ALA A 171 -19.88 9.38 -18.10
CA ALA A 171 -20.65 10.20 -19.04
C ALA A 171 -19.76 11.34 -19.54
N ASN A 172 -19.78 11.59 -20.86
CA ASN A 172 -18.97 12.65 -21.49
C ASN A 172 -17.48 12.58 -21.11
N GLY A 173 -16.94 11.36 -21.00
CA GLY A 173 -15.55 11.11 -20.62
C GLY A 173 -15.21 11.41 -19.16
N LYS A 174 -16.20 11.58 -18.28
CA LYS A 174 -15.99 11.85 -16.85
C LYS A 174 -16.70 10.80 -15.99
N PRO A 175 -16.11 10.38 -14.85
CA PRO A 175 -16.83 9.63 -13.83
C PRO A 175 -18.16 10.29 -13.48
N SER A 176 -19.26 9.56 -13.59
CA SER A 176 -20.61 10.10 -13.40
C SER A 176 -21.47 9.34 -12.39
N GLY A 177 -20.99 8.20 -11.91
CA GLY A 177 -21.67 7.40 -10.90
C GLY A 177 -20.70 6.55 -10.11
N GLY A 178 -21.10 6.19 -8.90
CA GLY A 178 -20.38 5.25 -8.05
C GLY A 178 -21.28 4.59 -7.03
N ALA A 179 -20.75 3.53 -6.41
CA ALA A 179 -21.42 2.80 -5.34
C ALA A 179 -20.38 2.13 -4.44
N TRP A 180 -20.83 1.64 -3.29
CA TRP A 180 -19.99 0.88 -2.36
C TRP A 180 -19.86 -0.58 -2.79
N PHE A 181 -18.62 -1.04 -2.96
CA PHE A 181 -18.31 -2.42 -3.34
C PHE A 181 -17.37 -3.07 -2.34
N ASP A 182 -17.48 -4.39 -2.22
CA ASP A 182 -16.55 -5.22 -1.45
C ASP A 182 -15.28 -5.49 -2.25
N GLU A 183 -14.12 -5.19 -1.67
CA GLU A 183 -12.81 -5.40 -2.26
C GLU A 183 -11.93 -6.25 -1.35
N THR A 184 -11.42 -7.36 -1.89
CA THR A 184 -10.37 -8.18 -1.25
C THR A 184 -8.98 -7.86 -1.80
N VAL A 185 -8.92 -7.61 -3.12
CA VAL A 185 -7.73 -7.20 -3.85
C VAL A 185 -8.18 -6.23 -4.95
N ALA A 186 -7.52 -5.08 -5.05
CA ALA A 186 -7.89 -3.99 -5.96
C ALA A 186 -6.67 -3.27 -6.52
N LEU A 187 -6.81 -2.60 -7.67
CA LEU A 187 -5.78 -1.68 -8.15
C LEU A 187 -5.72 -0.44 -7.25
N MET A 188 -4.50 0.06 -7.03
CA MET A 188 -4.31 1.31 -6.29
C MET A 188 -4.90 2.51 -7.07
N SER A 189 -5.26 3.58 -6.34
CA SER A 189 -5.62 4.87 -6.94
C SER A 189 -4.41 5.77 -7.14
N GLU A 190 -4.57 6.84 -7.93
CA GLU A 190 -3.61 7.94 -8.03
C GLU A 190 -3.28 8.52 -6.65
N VAL A 191 -4.28 8.68 -5.78
CA VAL A 191 -4.08 9.21 -4.43
C VAL A 191 -3.27 8.26 -3.56
N MET A 192 -3.53 6.95 -3.60
CA MET A 192 -2.72 5.96 -2.86
C MET A 192 -1.25 5.98 -3.30
N VAL A 193 -1.00 6.16 -4.60
CA VAL A 193 0.36 6.14 -5.13
C VAL A 193 1.08 7.48 -4.98
N TYR A 194 0.41 8.58 -5.29
CA TYR A 194 1.03 9.90 -5.42
C TYR A 194 0.57 10.93 -4.38
N GLY A 195 -0.45 10.63 -3.59
CA GLY A 195 -1.05 11.57 -2.64
C GLY A 195 -1.97 12.61 -3.27
N THR A 196 -2.18 12.56 -4.58
CA THR A 196 -3.04 13.49 -5.31
C THR A 196 -3.56 12.87 -6.61
N HIS A 197 -4.57 13.49 -7.19
CA HIS A 197 -5.04 13.19 -8.54
C HIS A 197 -4.20 13.96 -9.56
N TYR A 198 -3.67 13.28 -10.59
CA TYR A 198 -3.00 13.95 -11.71
C TYR A 198 -3.88 13.99 -12.95
N PHE A 199 -4.51 12.86 -13.29
CA PHE A 199 -5.25 12.72 -14.54
C PHE A 199 -6.75 12.56 -14.37
N GLU A 200 -7.23 12.12 -13.20
CA GLU A 200 -8.66 12.02 -12.98
C GLU A 200 -9.38 13.38 -13.21
N PRO A 201 -10.44 13.46 -14.04
CA PRO A 201 -11.00 14.71 -14.56
C PRO A 201 -11.33 15.75 -13.48
N ALA A 202 -10.81 16.97 -13.57
CA ALA A 202 -11.11 18.01 -12.57
C ALA A 202 -12.57 18.52 -12.64
N ASN A 203 -13.01 19.21 -11.58
CA ASN A 203 -14.24 19.99 -11.59
C ASN A 203 -14.06 21.19 -12.53
N ASP A 204 -15.06 21.50 -13.36
CA ASP A 204 -15.01 22.60 -14.34
C ASP A 204 -16.08 23.68 -14.13
N GLY A 205 -16.72 23.67 -12.96
CA GLY A 205 -17.82 24.59 -12.62
C GLY A 205 -19.19 24.18 -13.18
N THR A 206 -19.26 23.17 -14.05
CA THR A 206 -20.52 22.63 -14.59
C THR A 206 -20.71 21.15 -14.27
N THR A 207 -19.62 20.39 -14.23
CA THR A 207 -19.60 18.97 -13.87
C THR A 207 -18.75 18.78 -12.63
N VAL A 208 -19.27 17.99 -11.68
CA VAL A 208 -18.51 17.46 -10.54
C VAL A 208 -18.34 15.96 -10.76
N PRO A 209 -17.19 15.49 -11.27
CA PRO A 209 -16.96 14.07 -11.50
C PRO A 209 -17.02 13.26 -10.21
N THR A 210 -17.52 12.03 -10.29
CA THR A 210 -17.52 11.10 -9.16
C THR A 210 -16.09 10.69 -8.80
N LYS A 211 -15.57 11.21 -7.69
CA LYS A 211 -14.22 10.90 -7.17
C LYS A 211 -14.19 10.50 -5.69
N TYR A 212 -15.35 10.21 -5.11
CA TYR A 212 -15.44 9.83 -3.71
C TYR A 212 -14.68 8.53 -3.48
N SER A 213 -13.80 8.50 -2.49
CA SER A 213 -13.03 7.31 -2.15
C SER A 213 -12.58 7.34 -0.70
N VAL A 214 -12.53 6.16 -0.08
CA VAL A 214 -11.81 5.95 1.19
C VAL A 214 -10.29 5.91 0.95
N CYS A 215 -9.86 5.77 -0.30
CA CYS A 215 -8.45 5.82 -0.69
C CYS A 215 -7.97 7.27 -0.82
N ASN A 216 -7.97 8.01 0.29
CA ASN A 216 -7.88 9.47 0.33
C ASN A 216 -6.51 10.03 0.74
N SER A 217 -5.48 9.20 0.95
CA SER A 217 -4.13 9.66 1.26
C SER A 217 -3.05 8.81 0.57
N GLN A 218 -1.82 9.32 0.51
CA GLN A 218 -0.71 8.54 -0.02
C GLN A 218 -0.39 7.38 0.93
N LEU A 219 -0.14 6.19 0.37
CA LEU A 219 0.37 5.07 1.14
C LEU A 219 1.72 5.43 1.75
N ALA A 220 1.91 5.11 3.03
CA ALA A 220 3.11 5.41 3.78
C ALA A 220 4.39 4.91 3.08
N LEU A 221 4.35 3.74 2.43
CA LEU A 221 5.45 3.20 1.64
C LEU A 221 5.91 4.13 0.51
N MET A 222 4.97 4.76 -0.18
CA MET A 222 5.26 5.65 -1.31
C MET A 222 5.76 7.01 -0.83
N SER A 223 5.30 7.46 0.34
CA SER A 223 5.77 8.69 0.99
C SER A 223 7.19 8.54 1.56
N LEU A 224 7.43 7.48 2.34
CA LEU A 224 8.72 7.24 3.01
C LEU A 224 9.79 6.69 2.06
N ASN A 225 9.39 5.95 1.02
CA ASN A 225 10.29 5.47 -0.03
C ASN A 225 9.70 5.69 -1.42
N PRO A 226 9.85 6.90 -2.00
CA PRO A 226 9.33 7.23 -3.33
C PRO A 226 9.88 6.37 -4.48
N ARG A 227 10.91 5.54 -4.25
CA ARG A 227 11.38 4.56 -5.23
C ARG A 227 10.35 3.44 -5.47
N MET A 228 9.47 3.20 -4.50
CA MET A 228 8.40 2.19 -4.62
C MET A 228 7.26 2.63 -5.54
N ILE A 229 7.19 3.92 -5.90
CA ILE A 229 6.35 4.42 -6.99
C ILE A 229 7.02 4.05 -8.33
N LYS A 230 8.34 4.27 -8.44
CA LYS A 230 9.10 4.22 -9.70
C LYS A 230 9.84 2.88 -9.85
N THR A 231 9.08 1.79 -9.93
CA THR A 231 9.63 0.42 -10.01
C THR A 231 10.20 0.03 -11.37
N ARG A 232 10.35 0.99 -12.31
CA ARG A 232 10.69 0.77 -13.74
C ARG A 232 9.68 -0.12 -14.47
N GLU A 233 8.48 -0.26 -13.92
CA GLU A 233 7.35 -0.92 -14.54
C GLU A 233 6.29 0.11 -14.90
N THR A 234 5.46 -0.23 -15.89
CA THR A 234 4.21 0.49 -16.14
C THR A 234 3.07 -0.33 -15.56
N TYR A 235 2.30 0.23 -14.63
CA TYR A 235 1.19 -0.49 -13.99
C TYR A 235 -0.08 0.35 -13.87
N TRP A 236 -1.21 -0.33 -13.97
CA TRP A 236 -2.53 0.31 -13.95
C TRP A 236 -2.90 0.88 -12.59
N LEU A 237 -3.64 1.99 -12.63
CA LEU A 237 -4.38 2.55 -11.50
C LEU A 237 -5.88 2.52 -11.84
N GLN A 238 -6.73 2.53 -10.83
CA GLN A 238 -8.17 2.40 -11.03
C GLN A 238 -8.87 3.66 -11.61
N ASN A 239 -8.20 4.82 -11.60
CA ASN A 239 -8.84 6.09 -11.93
C ASN A 239 -9.16 6.21 -13.43
N VAL A 240 -10.39 6.60 -13.74
CA VAL A 240 -10.84 6.93 -15.12
C VAL A 240 -10.35 8.33 -15.46
N VAL A 241 -9.72 8.46 -16.64
CA VAL A 241 -9.13 9.73 -17.12
C VAL A 241 -9.97 10.36 -18.23
N SER A 242 -10.55 9.55 -19.10
CA SER A 242 -11.42 10.00 -20.19
C SER A 242 -12.35 8.87 -20.63
N ALA A 243 -13.12 9.05 -21.71
CA ALA A 243 -13.94 7.99 -22.31
C ALA A 243 -13.16 6.75 -22.78
N ALA A 244 -11.83 6.85 -22.92
CA ALA A 244 -10.97 5.81 -23.49
C ALA A 244 -9.77 5.42 -22.59
N TYR A 245 -9.50 6.20 -21.54
CA TYR A 245 -8.21 6.15 -20.81
C TYR A 245 -8.38 5.93 -19.31
N PHE A 246 -7.49 5.13 -18.74
CA PHE A 246 -7.29 4.98 -17.30
C PHE A 246 -5.91 5.49 -16.89
N ALA A 247 -5.78 5.90 -15.63
CA ALA A 247 -4.51 6.35 -15.08
C ALA A 247 -3.54 5.18 -14.90
N ARG A 248 -2.25 5.47 -14.96
CA ARG A 248 -1.17 4.50 -14.75
C ARG A 248 0.07 5.16 -14.17
N VAL A 249 0.95 4.32 -13.65
CA VAL A 249 2.34 4.70 -13.40
C VAL A 249 3.16 4.32 -14.62
N ASP A 250 4.04 5.21 -15.06
CA ASP A 250 4.91 4.98 -16.22
C ASP A 250 6.29 4.42 -15.81
N HIS A 251 6.87 3.59 -16.67
CA HIS A 251 8.19 3.01 -16.41
C HIS A 251 9.33 4.04 -16.41
N PHE A 252 9.14 5.21 -17.02
CA PHE A 252 10.05 6.35 -16.90
C PHE A 252 9.90 7.13 -15.58
N GLY A 253 8.92 6.76 -14.75
CA GLY A 253 8.73 7.31 -13.41
C GLY A 253 7.89 8.58 -13.34
N ASN A 254 7.29 8.99 -14.46
CA ASN A 254 6.27 10.04 -14.49
C ASN A 254 4.87 9.44 -14.24
N THR A 255 3.95 10.32 -13.84
CA THR A 255 2.52 10.01 -13.87
C THR A 255 2.08 9.94 -15.33
N ASN A 256 1.20 8.99 -15.69
CA ASN A 256 0.69 8.89 -17.05
C ASN A 256 -0.73 8.30 -17.10
N TYR A 257 -1.29 8.20 -18.29
CA TYR A 257 -2.51 7.46 -18.59
C TYR A 257 -2.30 6.59 -19.83
N GLY A 258 -3.21 5.65 -20.08
CA GLY A 258 -3.10 4.74 -21.22
C GLY A 258 -4.46 4.26 -21.71
N GLY A 259 -4.49 3.87 -22.99
CA GLY A 259 -5.65 3.23 -23.63
C GLY A 259 -6.11 2.04 -22.82
N ALA A 260 -7.41 1.93 -22.54
CA ALA A 260 -7.94 0.82 -21.77
C ALA A 260 -7.60 -0.57 -22.35
N SER A 261 -7.31 -0.65 -23.66
CA SER A 261 -6.86 -1.87 -24.33
C SER A 261 -5.36 -2.16 -24.24
N TYR A 262 -4.54 -1.34 -23.59
CA TYR A 262 -3.13 -1.67 -23.41
C TYR A 262 -2.93 -2.77 -22.36
N SER A 263 -2.02 -3.70 -22.65
CA SER A 263 -1.62 -4.74 -21.70
C SER A 263 -0.45 -4.22 -20.86
N LEU A 264 -0.73 -3.83 -19.61
CA LEU A 264 0.23 -3.23 -18.69
C LEU A 264 0.25 -3.99 -17.36
N GLY A 265 1.22 -3.70 -16.50
CA GLY A 265 1.41 -4.36 -15.22
C GLY A 265 0.19 -4.25 -14.30
N VAL A 266 -0.13 -5.36 -13.64
CA VAL A 266 -1.14 -5.47 -12.60
C VAL A 266 -0.43 -5.58 -11.27
N ARG A 267 -0.40 -4.46 -10.53
CA ARG A 267 0.23 -4.34 -9.22
C ARG A 267 -0.82 -3.90 -8.20
N PRO A 268 -1.69 -4.81 -7.75
CA PRO A 268 -2.79 -4.47 -6.86
C PRO A 268 -2.34 -4.40 -5.40
N TYR A 269 -3.21 -3.88 -4.54
CA TYR A 269 -3.08 -4.02 -3.10
C TYR A 269 -4.13 -5.00 -2.56
N GLY A 270 -3.87 -5.54 -1.38
CA GLY A 270 -4.83 -6.23 -0.53
C GLY A 270 -4.57 -5.88 0.93
N ILE A 271 -5.47 -6.25 1.83
CA ILE A 271 -5.29 -6.00 3.26
C ILE A 271 -5.29 -7.29 4.07
N ILE A 272 -4.42 -7.36 5.09
CA ILE A 272 -4.33 -8.52 5.98
C ILE A 272 -4.52 -8.14 7.44
N GLY A 273 -5.25 -8.97 8.20
CA GLY A 273 -5.45 -8.85 9.63
C GLY A 273 -6.20 -10.03 10.22
#